data_AF-A0AAU9S331-F1
#
_entry.id   AF-A0AAU9S331-F1
#
_cell.length_a   1.000
_cell.length_b   1.000
_cell.length_c   1.000
_cell.angle_alpha   90.00
_cell.angle_beta   90.00
_cell.angle_gamma   90.00
#
_symmetry.space_group_name_H-M   'P 1'
#
loop_
_entity.id
_entity.type
_entity.pdbx_description
1 polymer ?
#
loop_
_entity_poly.entity_id
_entity_poly.type
_entity_poly.pdbx_seq_one_letter_code
_entity_poly.pdbx_strand_id
1 'polypeptide(L)'
;MVEARWFYGAYTPTLEEYLENAWISVGGHAAMVHACLLLGSDVDKACLLDSFKTGWEVIYWASLIARLNDDLGTSKAEIARGDVAKSIQSYMVQKNATEGEARDHIRS
;
A
#
# COMPACT_ATOMS: atom_id res chain seq x y z
N MET A 1 -4.46 6.86 9.41
CA MET A 1 -4.80 8.32 9.35
C MET A 1 -3.73 9.17 8.66
N VAL A 2 -2.58 8.62 8.25
CA VAL A 2 -1.48 9.41 7.66
C VAL A 2 -1.89 10.05 6.34
N GLU A 3 -2.43 9.27 5.40
CA GLU A 3 -2.91 9.78 4.10
C GLU A 3 -3.98 10.87 4.21
N ALA A 4 -4.90 10.75 5.17
CA ALA A 4 -5.89 11.79 5.41
C ALA A 4 -5.23 13.12 5.82
N ARG A 5 -4.18 13.08 6.64
CA ARG A 5 -3.41 14.29 7.01
C ARG A 5 -2.69 14.87 5.80
N TRP A 6 -2.12 14.03 4.93
CA TRP A 6 -1.49 14.50 3.70
C TRP A 6 -2.51 15.17 2.77
N PHE A 7 -3.68 14.57 2.60
CA PHE A 7 -4.78 15.12 1.81
C PHE A 7 -5.23 16.50 2.32
N TYR A 8 -5.60 16.60 3.60
CA TYR A 8 -6.07 17.87 4.16
C TYR A 8 -4.96 18.92 4.32
N GLY A 9 -3.70 18.48 4.44
CA GLY A 9 -2.53 19.34 4.52
C GLY A 9 -1.95 19.75 3.17
N ALA A 10 -2.53 19.32 2.05
CA ALA A 10 -2.00 19.51 0.69
C ALA A 10 -0.52 19.06 0.56
N TYR A 11 -0.15 18.03 1.31
CA TYR A 11 1.21 17.49 1.30
C TYR A 11 1.34 16.39 0.25
N THR A 12 2.41 16.45 -0.54
CA THR A 12 2.76 15.41 -1.50
C THR A 12 3.94 14.61 -0.95
N PRO A 13 3.74 13.35 -0.54
CA PRO A 13 4.82 12.51 -0.03
C PRO A 13 5.77 12.07 -1.14
N THR A 14 7.01 11.77 -0.76
CA THR A 14 7.93 11.05 -1.65
C THR A 14 7.42 9.63 -1.91
N LEU A 15 7.92 8.93 -2.95
CA LEU A 15 7.48 7.55 -3.20
C LEU A 15 7.79 6.65 -2.00
N GLU A 16 8.98 6.77 -1.42
CA GLU A 16 9.40 5.98 -0.26
C GLU A 16 8.49 6.23 0.96
N GLU A 17 8.30 7.49 1.35
CA GLU A 17 7.43 7.87 2.46
C GLU A 17 5.97 7.41 2.24
N TYR A 18 5.47 7.53 1.02
CA TYR A 18 4.16 7.01 0.65
C TYR A 18 4.10 5.50 0.89
N LEU A 19 5.07 4.73 0.34
CA LEU A 19 5.08 3.28 0.42
C LEU A 19 5.22 2.76 1.84
N GLU A 20 6.00 3.43 2.70
CA GLU A 20 6.13 3.09 4.14
C GLU A 20 4.78 3.04 4.86
N ASN A 21 3.82 3.89 4.47
CA ASN A 21 2.46 3.86 4.99
C ASN A 21 1.50 3.03 4.11
N ALA A 22 1.67 3.04 2.79
CA ALA A 22 0.67 2.56 1.85
C ALA A 22 0.49 1.03 1.85
N TRP A 23 1.54 0.27 2.16
CA TRP A 23 1.44 -1.19 2.34
C TRP A 23 0.58 -1.55 3.57
N ILE A 24 0.50 -0.66 4.57
CA ILE A 24 -0.39 -0.81 5.72
C ILE A 24 -1.80 -0.37 5.34
N SER A 25 -1.93 0.83 4.76
CA SER A 25 -3.23 1.46 4.51
C SER A 25 -4.11 0.70 3.51
N VAL A 26 -3.52 -0.09 2.62
CA VAL A 26 -4.27 -0.99 1.70
C VAL A 26 -5.04 -2.09 2.45
N GLY A 27 -4.69 -2.37 3.71
CA GLY A 27 -5.42 -3.32 4.55
C GLY A 27 -5.10 -4.80 4.29
N GLY A 28 -4.06 -5.11 3.51
CA GLY A 28 -3.68 -6.49 3.17
C GLY A 28 -3.43 -7.36 4.41
N HIS A 29 -2.61 -6.87 5.34
CA HIS A 29 -2.36 -7.52 6.64
C HIS A 29 -3.65 -7.81 7.43
N ALA A 30 -4.58 -6.85 7.49
CA ALA A 30 -5.86 -7.02 8.17
C ALA A 30 -6.73 -8.08 7.48
N ALA A 31 -6.82 -8.05 6.15
CA ALA A 31 -7.57 -9.02 5.37
C ALA A 31 -7.07 -10.46 5.60
N MET A 32 -5.75 -10.67 5.66
CA MET A 32 -5.17 -11.99 5.95
C MET A 32 -5.48 -12.47 7.37
N VAL A 33 -5.39 -11.60 8.39
CA VAL A 33 -5.80 -11.94 9.76
C VAL A 33 -7.25 -12.43 9.78
N HIS A 34 -8.15 -11.69 9.12
CA HIS A 34 -9.56 -12.05 9.06
C HIS A 34 -9.76 -13.39 8.33
N ALA A 35 -9.05 -13.62 7.23
CA ALA A 35 -9.10 -14.88 6.51
C ALA A 35 -8.63 -16.07 7.37
N CYS A 36 -7.53 -15.94 8.12
CA CYS A 36 -7.05 -16.99 9.02
C CYS A 36 -8.12 -17.35 10.08
N LEU A 37 -8.74 -16.34 10.70
CA LEU A 37 -9.77 -16.55 11.72
C LEU A 37 -11.04 -17.20 11.13
N LEU A 38 -11.46 -16.79 9.93
CA LEU A 38 -12.69 -17.27 9.29
C LEU A 38 -12.55 -18.65 8.67
N LEU A 39 -11.37 -19.00 8.17
CA LEU A 39 -11.10 -20.32 7.56
C LEU A 39 -10.93 -21.44 8.60
N GLY A 40 -11.20 -21.16 9.87
CA GLY A 40 -11.26 -22.18 10.92
C GLY A 40 -9.90 -22.77 11.24
N SER A 41 -8.83 -21.99 11.11
CA SER A 41 -7.52 -22.45 11.56
C SER A 41 -7.59 -22.64 13.07
N ASP A 42 -7.35 -23.85 13.58
CA ASP A 42 -7.16 -24.18 15.02
C ASP A 42 -5.86 -23.53 15.57
N VAL A 43 -5.51 -22.37 15.05
CA VAL A 43 -4.29 -21.65 15.36
C VAL A 43 -4.54 -20.93 16.67
N ASP A 44 -3.87 -21.42 17.70
CA ASP A 44 -3.78 -20.71 18.96
C ASP A 44 -3.36 -19.26 18.73
N LYS A 45 -3.95 -18.33 19.48
CA LYS A 45 -3.68 -16.89 19.34
C LYS A 45 -2.19 -16.58 19.45
N ALA A 46 -1.45 -17.32 20.29
CA ALA A 46 -0.01 -17.14 20.42
C ALA A 46 0.72 -17.61 19.15
N CYS A 47 0.37 -18.76 18.58
CA CYS A 47 0.91 -19.24 17.31
C CYS A 47 0.59 -18.29 16.14
N LEU A 48 -0.60 -17.69 16.11
CA LEU A 48 -0.97 -16.70 15.10
C LEU A 48 -0.06 -15.47 15.23
N LEU A 49 0.09 -14.93 16.45
CA LEU A 49 0.98 -13.80 16.73
C LEU A 49 2.44 -14.11 16.36
N ASP A 50 2.91 -15.33 16.63
CA ASP A 50 4.28 -15.73 16.33
C ASP A 50 4.50 -15.90 14.83
N SER A 51 3.48 -16.37 14.11
CA SER A 51 3.45 -16.41 12.64
C SER A 51 3.46 -14.99 12.04
N PHE A 52 2.84 -14.01 12.69
CA PHE A 52 2.93 -12.60 12.29
C PHE A 52 4.33 -12.01 12.52
N LYS A 53 5.01 -12.41 13.60
CA LYS A 53 6.39 -11.98 13.88
C LYS A 53 7.40 -12.60 12.93
N THR A 54 7.22 -13.85 12.56
CA THR A 54 8.15 -14.62 11.72
C THR A 54 7.84 -14.51 10.22
N GLY A 55 6.56 -14.41 9.86
CA GLY A 55 6.06 -14.26 8.49
C GLY A 55 5.78 -12.81 8.07
N TRP A 56 6.29 -11.84 8.83
CA TRP A 56 6.10 -10.41 8.59
C TRP A 56 6.47 -10.01 7.16
N GLU A 57 7.57 -10.56 6.61
CA GLU A 57 8.04 -10.24 5.25
C GLU A 57 7.02 -10.67 4.19
N VAL A 58 6.42 -11.86 4.33
CA VAL A 58 5.40 -12.33 3.39
C VAL A 58 4.20 -11.40 3.41
N ILE A 59 3.79 -10.95 4.60
CA ILE A 59 2.66 -10.05 4.78
C ILE A 59 2.94 -8.67 4.18
N TYR A 60 4.15 -8.16 4.42
CA TYR A 60 4.64 -6.92 3.86
C TYR A 60 4.63 -6.98 2.33
N TRP A 61 5.30 -7.97 1.73
CA TRP A 61 5.41 -8.10 0.28
C TRP A 61 4.05 -8.33 -0.37
N ALA A 62 3.19 -9.17 0.20
CA ALA A 62 1.83 -9.38 -0.31
C ALA A 62 1.00 -8.08 -0.28
N SER A 63 1.10 -7.31 0.80
CA SER A 63 0.38 -6.04 0.93
C SER A 63 0.96 -4.96 0.01
N LEU A 64 2.28 -4.91 -0.14
CA LEU A 64 2.94 -3.99 -1.06
C LEU A 64 2.55 -4.28 -2.51
N ILE A 65 2.56 -5.54 -2.94
CA ILE A 65 2.09 -5.94 -4.27
C ILE A 65 0.63 -5.55 -4.48
N ALA A 66 -0.24 -5.81 -3.48
CA ALA A 66 -1.64 -5.42 -3.55
C ALA A 66 -1.79 -3.90 -3.72
N ARG A 67 -1.04 -3.11 -2.95
CA ARG A 67 -1.01 -1.64 -3.03
C ARG A 67 -0.54 -1.15 -4.40
N LEU A 68 0.59 -1.66 -4.91
CA LEU A 68 1.11 -1.21 -6.21
C LEU A 68 0.15 -1.54 -7.36
N ASN A 69 -0.49 -2.72 -7.31
CA ASN A 69 -1.51 -3.09 -8.30
C ASN A 69 -2.78 -2.25 -8.21
N ASP A 70 -3.25 -1.97 -6.98
CA ASP A 70 -4.37 -1.07 -6.72
C ASP A 70 -4.08 0.31 -7.34
N ASP A 71 -2.97 0.94 -6.96
CA ASP A 71 -2.55 2.25 -7.47
C ASP A 71 -2.44 2.26 -9.01
N LEU A 72 -1.85 1.22 -9.63
CA LEU A 72 -1.76 1.11 -11.09
C LEU A 72 -3.13 1.08 -11.78
N GLY A 73 -4.12 0.46 -11.13
CA GLY A 73 -5.49 0.29 -11.62
C GLY A 73 -6.39 1.50 -11.35
N THR A 74 -6.19 2.18 -10.22
CA THR A 74 -7.06 3.27 -9.77
C THR A 74 -6.58 4.66 -10.20
N SER A 75 -5.28 4.84 -10.46
CA SER A 75 -4.61 6.16 -10.55
C SER A 75 -5.38 7.25 -11.30
N LYS A 76 -5.95 6.93 -12.46
CA LYS A 76 -6.69 7.91 -13.29
C LYS A 76 -7.93 8.43 -12.59
N ALA A 77 -8.70 7.54 -11.95
CA ALA A 77 -9.90 7.93 -11.20
C ALA A 77 -9.53 8.72 -9.93
N GLU A 78 -8.40 8.39 -9.30
CA GLU A 78 -7.91 9.06 -8.09
C GLU A 78 -7.42 10.49 -8.38
N ILE A 79 -6.72 10.68 -9.50
CA ILE A 79 -6.35 12.02 -9.97
C ILE A 79 -7.61 12.85 -10.24
N ALA A 80 -8.61 12.27 -10.93
CA ALA A 80 -9.82 13.00 -11.30
C ALA A 80 -10.63 13.48 -10.08
N ARG A 81 -10.61 12.73 -8.98
CA ARG A 81 -11.27 13.11 -7.71
C ARG A 81 -10.40 14.00 -6.81
N GLY A 82 -9.15 14.28 -7.20
CA GLY A 82 -8.21 15.11 -6.45
C GLY A 82 -7.68 14.44 -5.18
N ASP A 83 -7.53 13.12 -5.17
CA ASP A 83 -7.03 12.35 -4.03
C ASP A 83 -5.55 12.67 -3.71
N VAL A 84 -5.06 12.20 -2.55
CA VAL A 84 -3.63 12.27 -2.21
C VAL A 84 -2.80 11.55 -3.27
N ALA A 85 -1.64 12.12 -3.61
CA ALA A 85 -0.67 11.50 -4.49
C ALA A 85 -0.34 10.07 -4.02
N LYS A 86 -0.48 9.12 -4.94
CA LYS A 86 -0.18 7.69 -4.75
C LYS A 86 1.18 7.39 -5.40
N SER A 87 1.54 6.11 -5.51
CA SER A 87 2.84 5.69 -6.03
C SER A 87 3.23 6.33 -7.37
N ILE A 88 2.33 6.37 -8.36
CA ILE A 88 2.60 6.97 -9.68
C ILE A 88 2.89 8.47 -9.55
N GLN A 89 2.02 9.22 -8.88
CA GLN A 89 2.17 10.68 -8.77
C GLN A 89 3.37 11.06 -7.90
N SER A 90 3.59 10.35 -6.79
CA SER A 90 4.75 10.55 -5.94
C SER A 90 6.06 10.32 -6.70
N TYR A 91 6.13 9.30 -7.56
CA TYR A 91 7.31 9.07 -8.41
C TYR A 91 7.49 10.17 -9.45
N MET A 92 6.42 10.54 -10.17
CA MET A 92 6.46 11.62 -11.18
C MET A 92 7.00 12.92 -10.57
N VAL A 93 6.51 13.31 -9.39
CA VAL A 93 6.95 14.53 -8.70
C VAL A 93 8.39 14.39 -8.22
N GLN A 94 8.75 13.27 -7.59
CA GLN A 94 10.08 13.07 -7.01
C GLN A 94 11.19 12.99 -8.07
N LYS A 95 10.91 12.37 -9.22
CA LYS A 95 11.90 12.13 -10.28
C LYS A 95 11.73 13.02 -11.50
N ASN A 96 10.75 13.94 -11.46
CA ASN A 96 10.34 14.74 -12.62
C ASN A 96 10.09 13.86 -13.86
N ALA A 97 9.47 12.70 -13.64
CA ALA A 97 9.25 11.67 -14.65
C ALA A 97 7.86 11.81 -15.29
N THR A 98 7.72 11.29 -16.50
CA THR A 98 6.42 11.16 -17.18
C THR A 98 5.56 10.09 -16.50
N GLU A 99 4.24 10.11 -16.74
CA GLU A 99 3.34 9.06 -16.24
C GLU A 99 3.75 7.68 -16.78
N GLY A 100 4.21 7.60 -18.04
CA GLY A 100 4.67 6.35 -18.64
C GLY A 100 5.85 5.76 -17.88
N GLU A 101 6.89 6.55 -17.65
CA GLU A 101 8.08 6.13 -16.89
C GLU A 101 7.73 5.74 -15.45
N ALA A 102 6.84 6.49 -14.81
CA ALA A 102 6.36 6.16 -13.47
C ALA A 102 5.62 4.82 -13.44
N ARG A 103 4.71 4.59 -14.38
CA ARG A 103 3.96 3.33 -14.46
C ARG A 103 4.87 2.14 -14.76
N ASP A 104 5.89 2.32 -15.58
CA ASP A 104 6.85 1.27 -15.89
C ASP A 104 7.76 0.97 -14.69
N HIS A 105 8.17 1.99 -13.94
CA HIS A 105 8.88 1.81 -12.67
C HIS A 105 8.06 1.07 -11.62
N ILE A 106 6.76 1.36 -11.49
CA ILE A 106 5.90 0.69 -10.51
C ILE A 106 5.60 -0.78 -10.91
N ARG A 107 5.75 -1.14 -12.19
CA ARG A 107 5.58 -2.52 -12.66
C ARG A 107 6.83 -3.39 -12.54
N SER A 108 8.03 -2.79 -12.47
CA SER A 108 9.32 -3.50 -12.44
C SER A 108 9.63 -4.08 -11.07
#